data_AF-A0A1Y4WSP4-F1
#
_entry.id   AF-A0A1Y4WSP4-F1
#
_cell.length_a   1.000
_cell.length_b   1.000
_cell.length_c   1.000
_cell.angle_alpha   90.00
_cell.angle_beta   90.00
_cell.angle_gamma   90.00
#
_symmetry.space_group_name_H-M   'P 1'
#
loop_
_entity.id
_entity.type
_entity.pdbx_description
1 polymer ?
#
loop_
_entity_poly.entity_id
_entity_poly.type
_entity_poly.pdbx_seq_one_letter_code
_entity_poly.pdbx_strand_id
1 'polypeptide(L)'
;MCFPLPLSPAELAHCRRTAALSQLLAGLADCSEPEVRTITQSAFVHDIGKAAIPPSILYKPGPLSSDERKIIQTHTAIGAQTLTRTHGTMRTAAVVALQHHERLDGSGYLGLRSSEIHPHARLVAVADVFDALIFPRAYKQPWGISRIRTYLTEQADVELDGDIVRLLLDHMEQVLALYPGEIRINRAIHIQGNYTHRGRRNLHPCFYKRNSTSFTG
;
A
#
# COMPACT_ATOMS: atom_id res chain seq x y z
N MET A 1 14.13 14.71 -25.95
CA MET A 1 13.84 13.74 -24.87
C MET A 1 12.77 14.35 -23.98
N CYS A 2 11.59 13.74 -23.90
CA CYS A 2 10.56 14.16 -22.95
C CYS A 2 10.90 13.51 -21.62
N PHE A 3 11.36 14.30 -20.64
CA PHE A 3 11.51 13.79 -19.29
C PHE A 3 10.13 13.42 -18.75
N PRO A 4 9.99 12.29 -18.02
CA PRO A 4 8.73 11.93 -17.39
C PRO A 4 8.26 13.09 -16.50
N LEU A 5 6.98 13.42 -16.59
CA LEU A 5 6.41 14.49 -15.77
C LEU A 5 6.36 14.02 -14.31
N PRO A 6 6.63 14.92 -13.34
CA PRO A 6 6.48 14.57 -11.94
C PRO A 6 5.04 14.15 -11.65
N LEU A 7 4.87 13.25 -10.67
CA LEU A 7 3.54 12.89 -10.17
C LEU A 7 2.79 14.14 -9.71
N SER A 8 1.47 14.16 -9.92
CA SER A 8 0.65 15.27 -9.45
C SER A 8 0.74 15.40 -7.92
N PRO A 9 0.45 16.58 -7.35
CA PRO A 9 0.40 16.75 -5.89
C PRO A 9 -0.51 15.75 -5.19
N ALA A 10 -1.62 15.36 -5.81
CA ALA A 10 -2.55 14.38 -5.27
C ALA A 10 -1.95 12.95 -5.23
N GLU A 11 -1.27 12.53 -6.29
CA GLU A 11 -0.57 11.23 -6.35
C GLU A 11 0.60 11.18 -5.36
N LEU A 12 1.35 12.27 -5.21
CA LEU A 12 2.42 12.35 -4.21
C LEU A 12 1.86 12.30 -2.77
N ALA A 13 0.72 12.96 -2.52
CA ALA A 13 0.05 12.88 -1.23
C ALA A 13 -0.44 11.45 -0.93
N HIS A 14 -0.99 10.76 -1.93
CA HIS A 14 -1.32 9.33 -1.83
C HIS A 14 -0.09 8.49 -1.46
N CYS A 15 1.01 8.61 -2.20
CA CYS A 15 2.25 7.88 -1.90
C CYS A 15 2.76 8.12 -0.47
N ARG A 16 2.67 9.36 0.04
CA ARG A 16 3.04 9.70 1.42
C ARG A 16 2.15 9.04 2.46
N ARG A 17 0.82 9.03 2.24
CA ARG A 17 -0.14 8.43 3.18
C ARG A 17 -0.04 6.91 3.17
N THR A 18 0.08 6.29 1.98
CA THR A 18 0.34 4.85 1.85
C THR A 18 1.65 4.47 2.57
N ALA A 19 2.71 5.28 2.45
CA ALA A 19 3.95 5.06 3.18
C ALA A 19 3.80 5.19 4.70
N ALA A 20 3.11 6.23 5.18
CA ALA A 20 2.87 6.44 6.61
C ALA A 20 2.02 5.30 7.23
N LEU A 21 0.98 4.87 6.51
CA LEU A 21 0.16 3.73 6.93
C LEU A 21 0.98 2.44 6.93
N SER A 22 1.78 2.20 5.89
CA SER A 22 2.64 1.02 5.81
C SER A 22 3.67 0.99 6.94
N GLN A 23 4.23 2.15 7.30
CA GLN A 23 5.13 2.30 8.44
C GLN A 23 4.44 1.95 9.76
N LEU A 24 3.23 2.46 9.98
CA LEU A 24 2.43 2.17 11.17
C LEU A 24 2.15 0.66 11.28
N LEU A 25 1.64 0.05 10.20
CA LEU A 25 1.31 -1.38 10.18
C LEU A 25 2.55 -2.25 10.39
N ALA A 26 3.68 -1.91 9.77
CA ALA A 26 4.93 -2.63 10.00
C ALA A 26 5.42 -2.51 11.45
N GLY A 27 5.29 -1.34 12.07
CA GLY A 27 5.62 -1.13 13.48
C GLY A 27 4.70 -1.91 14.43
N LEU A 28 3.38 -1.91 14.17
CA LEU A 28 2.40 -2.70 14.92
C LEU A 28 2.61 -4.22 14.74
N ALA A 29 3.20 -4.60 13.61
CA ALA A 29 3.58 -5.97 13.31
C ALA A 29 4.96 -6.35 13.85
N ASP A 30 5.53 -5.59 14.80
CA ASP A 30 6.83 -5.84 15.43
C ASP A 30 7.99 -6.10 14.44
N CYS A 31 7.92 -5.52 13.23
CA CYS A 31 9.03 -5.56 12.29
C CYS A 31 10.25 -4.82 12.86
N SER A 32 11.45 -5.31 12.52
CA SER A 32 12.69 -4.62 12.90
C SER A 32 12.76 -3.22 12.25
N GLU A 33 13.42 -2.25 12.89
CA GLU A 33 13.49 -0.90 12.30
C GLU A 33 14.05 -0.86 10.86
N PRO A 34 15.09 -1.65 10.48
CA PRO A 34 15.54 -1.71 9.09
C PRO A 34 14.45 -2.20 8.12
N GLU A 35 13.62 -3.14 8.57
CA GLU A 35 12.51 -3.67 7.79
C GLU A 35 11.38 -2.64 7.67
N VAL A 36 11.00 -1.99 8.78
CA VAL A 36 10.03 -0.87 8.76
C VAL A 36 10.48 0.22 7.79
N ARG A 37 11.77 0.60 7.82
CA ARG A 37 12.35 1.57 6.87
C ARG A 37 12.23 1.09 5.42
N THR A 38 12.53 -0.19 5.16
CA THR A 38 12.44 -0.78 3.82
C THR A 38 11.00 -0.77 3.29
N ILE A 39 10.03 -1.18 4.12
CA ILE A 39 8.60 -1.18 3.78
C ILE A 39 8.14 0.26 3.50
N THR A 40 8.48 1.20 4.38
CA THR A 40 8.09 2.62 4.25
C THR A 40 8.62 3.23 2.96
N GLN A 41 9.90 3.00 2.64
CA GLN A 41 10.51 3.48 1.40
C GLN A 41 9.89 2.83 0.16
N SER A 42 9.65 1.52 0.20
CA SER A 42 9.02 0.78 -0.89
C SER A 42 7.60 1.27 -1.16
N ALA A 43 6.81 1.49 -0.11
CA ALA A 43 5.48 2.05 -0.18
C ALA A 43 5.49 3.49 -0.73
N PHE A 44 6.49 4.31 -0.40
CA PHE A 44 6.57 5.67 -0.93
C PHE A 44 6.78 5.73 -2.44
N VAL A 45 7.45 4.73 -3.02
CA VAL A 45 7.79 4.70 -4.45
C VAL A 45 7.01 3.66 -5.26
N HIS A 46 6.00 3.00 -4.66
CA HIS A 46 5.26 1.92 -5.32
C HIS A 46 4.67 2.34 -6.68
N ASP A 47 4.25 3.61 -6.76
CA ASP A 47 3.59 4.21 -7.91
C ASP A 47 4.51 5.05 -8.81
N ILE A 48 5.83 4.99 -8.61
CA ILE A 48 6.79 5.86 -9.33
C ILE A 48 6.69 5.73 -10.87
N GLY A 49 6.29 4.55 -11.36
CA GLY A 49 6.09 4.31 -12.79
C GLY A 49 4.96 5.11 -13.43
N LYS A 50 4.03 5.67 -12.64
CA LYS A 50 2.97 6.56 -13.15
C LYS A 50 3.51 7.82 -13.83
N ALA A 51 4.73 8.24 -13.49
CA ALA A 51 5.42 9.36 -14.13
C ALA A 51 5.68 9.14 -15.64
N ALA A 52 5.68 7.88 -16.10
CA ALA A 52 5.82 7.51 -17.50
C ALA A 52 4.49 7.27 -18.22
N ILE A 53 3.36 7.33 -17.51
CA ILE A 53 2.03 7.14 -18.11
C ILE A 53 1.57 8.46 -18.73
N PRO A 54 1.01 8.45 -19.96
CA PRO A 54 0.50 9.67 -20.59
C PRO A 54 -0.53 10.39 -19.71
N PRO A 55 -0.39 11.70 -19.44
CA PRO A 55 -1.34 12.44 -18.60
C PRO A 55 -2.79 12.38 -19.10
N SER A 56 -2.99 12.30 -20.41
CA SER A 56 -4.31 12.16 -21.04
C SER A 56 -5.01 10.85 -20.68
N ILE A 57 -4.26 9.81 -20.29
CA ILE A 57 -4.77 8.53 -19.83
C ILE A 57 -4.85 8.51 -18.30
N LEU A 58 -3.76 8.91 -17.63
CA LEU A 58 -3.66 8.87 -16.16
C LEU A 58 -4.72 9.75 -15.47
N TYR A 59 -5.01 10.92 -16.05
CA TYR A 59 -5.96 11.90 -15.50
C TYR A 59 -7.23 12.02 -16.35
N LYS A 60 -7.57 10.98 -17.12
CA LYS A 60 -8.77 10.97 -17.95
C LYS A 60 -10.03 11.11 -17.09
N PRO A 61 -10.94 12.05 -17.38
CA PRO A 61 -12.24 12.09 -16.74
C PRO A 61 -13.14 10.97 -17.24
N GLY A 62 -13.68 10.17 -16.31
CA GLY A 62 -14.59 9.06 -16.60
C GLY A 62 -13.90 7.69 -16.72
N PRO A 63 -14.62 6.67 -17.24
CA PRO A 63 -14.11 5.32 -17.30
C PRO A 63 -13.00 5.15 -18.35
N LEU A 64 -12.01 4.34 -18.00
CA LEU A 64 -10.94 3.91 -18.92
C LEU A 64 -11.43 2.74 -19.78
N SER A 65 -11.06 2.77 -21.06
CA SER A 65 -11.20 1.63 -21.97
C SER A 65 -10.33 0.44 -21.50
N SER A 66 -10.53 -0.72 -22.10
CA SER A 66 -9.68 -1.90 -21.84
C SER A 66 -8.22 -1.62 -22.16
N ASP A 67 -7.94 -0.91 -23.24
CA ASP A 67 -6.57 -0.63 -23.68
C ASP A 67 -5.91 0.48 -22.87
N GLU A 68 -6.66 1.51 -22.50
CA GLU A 68 -6.20 2.54 -21.56
C GLU A 68 -5.85 1.92 -20.19
N ARG A 69 -6.65 0.96 -19.72
CA ARG A 69 -6.38 0.23 -18.48
C ARG A 69 -5.10 -0.60 -18.58
N LYS A 70 -4.86 -1.30 -19.69
CA LYS A 70 -3.59 -2.01 -19.94
C LYS A 70 -2.39 -1.05 -19.91
N ILE A 71 -2.53 0.15 -20.48
CA ILE A 71 -1.48 1.17 -20.44
C ILE A 71 -1.21 1.58 -18.99
N ILE A 72 -2.24 1.89 -18.19
CA ILE A 72 -2.03 2.23 -16.77
C ILE A 72 -1.35 1.09 -16.02
N GLN A 73 -1.74 -0.18 -16.25
CA GLN A 73 -1.13 -1.34 -15.57
C GLN A 73 0.39 -1.42 -15.77
N THR A 74 0.93 -0.89 -16.88
CA THR A 74 2.37 -0.88 -17.13
C THR A 74 3.20 -0.06 -16.12
N HIS A 75 2.58 0.82 -15.32
CA HIS A 75 3.30 1.58 -14.30
C HIS A 75 4.03 0.68 -13.29
N THR A 76 3.49 -0.50 -13.00
CA THR A 76 4.13 -1.49 -12.11
C THR A 76 5.48 -1.95 -12.67
N ALA A 77 5.48 -2.40 -13.93
CA ALA A 77 6.69 -2.85 -14.63
C ALA A 77 7.69 -1.71 -14.86
N ILE A 78 7.23 -0.52 -15.23
CA ILE A 78 8.07 0.66 -15.41
C ILE A 78 8.69 1.09 -14.08
N GLY A 79 7.92 1.08 -13.00
CA GLY A 79 8.38 1.41 -11.65
C GLY A 79 9.44 0.43 -11.18
N ALA A 80 9.19 -0.88 -11.35
CA ALA A 80 10.15 -1.92 -11.07
C ALA A 80 11.45 -1.73 -11.85
N GLN A 81 11.38 -1.53 -13.17
CA GLN A 81 12.57 -1.34 -14.02
C GLN A 81 13.38 -0.10 -13.60
N THR A 82 12.69 0.98 -13.22
CA THR A 82 13.31 2.20 -12.72
C THR A 82 14.11 1.94 -11.44
N LEU A 83 13.53 1.18 -10.52
CA LEU A 83 14.10 0.90 -9.20
C LEU A 83 15.18 -0.19 -9.22
N THR A 84 15.09 -1.18 -10.11
CA THR A 84 16.10 -2.26 -10.22
C THR A 84 17.50 -1.75 -10.53
N ARG A 85 17.62 -0.56 -11.14
CA ARG A 85 18.90 0.10 -11.45
C ARG A 85 19.62 0.67 -10.23
N THR A 86 19.06 0.49 -9.03
CA THR A 86 19.58 1.04 -7.77
C THR A 86 19.91 -0.07 -6.77
N HIS A 87 20.64 0.26 -5.70
CA HIS A 87 21.16 -0.70 -4.73
C HIS A 87 20.40 -0.67 -3.38
N GLY A 88 20.59 -1.69 -2.55
CA GLY A 88 20.06 -1.73 -1.18
C GLY A 88 18.53 -1.91 -1.12
N THR A 89 17.87 -1.11 -0.28
CA THR A 89 16.41 -1.15 -0.02
C THR A 89 15.57 -1.02 -1.28
N MET A 90 16.12 -0.42 -2.33
CA MET A 90 15.42 -0.21 -3.59
C MET A 90 15.22 -1.48 -4.42
N ARG A 91 15.98 -2.56 -4.18
CA ARG A 91 15.68 -3.86 -4.79
C ARG A 91 14.33 -4.39 -4.33
N THR A 92 14.04 -4.29 -3.03
CA THR A 92 12.74 -4.63 -2.46
C THR A 92 11.66 -3.67 -2.96
N ALA A 93 11.97 -2.38 -3.07
CA ALA A 93 11.05 -1.40 -3.64
C ALA A 93 10.67 -1.73 -5.09
N ALA A 94 11.60 -2.27 -5.89
CA ALA A 94 11.32 -2.73 -7.25
C ALA A 94 10.29 -3.88 -7.27
N VAL A 95 10.43 -4.85 -6.36
CA VAL A 95 9.48 -5.96 -6.22
C VAL A 95 8.11 -5.45 -5.76
N VAL A 96 8.08 -4.52 -4.79
CA VAL A 96 6.83 -3.91 -4.32
C VAL A 96 6.15 -3.10 -5.43
N ALA A 97 6.88 -2.28 -6.18
CA ALA A 97 6.34 -1.56 -7.33
C ALA A 97 5.74 -2.51 -8.38
N LEU A 98 6.37 -3.66 -8.61
CA LEU A 98 5.87 -4.67 -9.53
C LEU A 98 4.60 -5.37 -9.03
N GLN A 99 4.51 -5.64 -7.72
CA GLN A 99 3.55 -6.60 -7.15
C GLN A 99 2.45 -5.98 -6.28
N HIS A 100 2.43 -4.67 -6.01
CA HIS A 100 1.44 -4.07 -5.09
C HIS A 100 -0.01 -4.13 -5.57
N HIS A 101 -0.23 -4.47 -6.86
CA HIS A 101 -1.55 -4.75 -7.42
C HIS A 101 -1.85 -6.25 -7.58
N GLU A 102 -0.99 -7.14 -7.08
CA GLU A 102 -1.30 -8.56 -6.99
C GLU A 102 -2.37 -8.83 -5.93
N ARG A 103 -3.15 -9.89 -6.18
CA ARG A 103 -4.24 -10.35 -5.32
C ARG A 103 -3.99 -11.81 -4.96
N LEU A 104 -4.32 -12.21 -3.73
CA LEU A 104 -3.97 -13.56 -3.25
C LEU A 104 -4.58 -14.68 -4.10
N ASP A 105 -5.75 -14.43 -4.70
CA ASP A 105 -6.49 -15.30 -5.61
C ASP A 105 -5.97 -15.31 -7.06
N GLY A 106 -4.90 -14.58 -7.38
CA GLY A 106 -4.32 -14.52 -8.72
C GLY A 106 -5.10 -13.66 -9.72
N SER A 107 -6.05 -12.84 -9.27
CA SER A 107 -6.75 -11.87 -10.13
C SER A 107 -5.94 -10.58 -10.41
N GLY A 108 -4.73 -10.50 -9.85
CA GLY A 108 -3.78 -9.39 -9.99
C GLY A 108 -3.21 -9.20 -11.40
N TYR A 109 -2.31 -8.24 -11.56
CA TYR A 109 -1.79 -7.83 -12.89
C TYR A 109 -0.90 -8.91 -13.53
N LEU A 110 -0.13 -9.63 -12.73
CA LEU A 110 0.76 -10.72 -13.15
C LEU A 110 0.16 -12.10 -12.87
N GLY A 111 -0.92 -12.15 -12.10
CA GLY A 111 -1.62 -13.38 -11.74
C GLY A 111 -0.89 -14.22 -10.68
N LEU A 112 -0.04 -13.58 -9.87
CA LEU A 112 0.66 -14.25 -8.78
C LEU A 112 -0.32 -14.58 -7.65
N ARG A 113 -0.13 -15.72 -7.00
CA ARG A 113 -0.99 -16.20 -5.91
C ARG A 113 -0.24 -16.22 -4.60
N SER A 114 -0.88 -15.72 -3.55
CA SER A 114 -0.49 -15.94 -2.14
C SER A 114 1.02 -15.90 -1.88
N SER A 115 1.69 -17.06 -1.76
CA SER A 115 3.12 -17.21 -1.46
C SER A 115 4.07 -16.69 -2.54
N GLU A 116 3.60 -16.49 -3.76
CA GLU A 116 4.36 -15.90 -4.87
C GLU A 116 4.49 -14.38 -4.72
N ILE A 117 3.62 -13.77 -3.91
CA ILE A 117 3.58 -12.32 -3.67
C ILE A 117 4.49 -11.99 -2.49
N HIS A 118 5.41 -11.06 -2.70
CA HIS A 118 6.33 -10.62 -1.68
C HIS A 118 5.57 -10.05 -0.46
N PRO A 119 5.94 -10.41 0.78
CA PRO A 119 5.25 -9.93 1.99
C PRO A 119 5.07 -8.42 2.07
N HIS A 120 6.10 -7.66 1.69
CA HIS A 120 6.02 -6.20 1.69
C HIS A 120 5.04 -5.68 0.62
N ALA A 121 4.88 -6.37 -0.51
CA ALA A 121 3.89 -6.01 -1.52
C ALA A 121 2.46 -6.29 -1.03
N ARG A 122 2.24 -7.39 -0.30
CA ARG A 122 0.96 -7.69 0.37
C ARG A 122 0.57 -6.60 1.38
N LEU A 123 1.53 -6.13 2.18
CA LEU A 123 1.32 -5.03 3.12
C LEU A 123 0.97 -3.73 2.42
N VAL A 124 1.75 -3.36 1.41
CA VAL A 124 1.53 -2.14 0.63
C VAL A 124 0.21 -2.19 -0.13
N ALA A 125 -0.21 -3.35 -0.64
CA ALA A 125 -1.51 -3.53 -1.30
C ALA A 125 -2.68 -3.22 -0.35
N VAL A 126 -2.61 -3.66 0.91
CA VAL A 126 -3.64 -3.32 1.91
C VAL A 126 -3.64 -1.82 2.22
N ALA A 127 -2.46 -1.22 2.40
CA ALA A 127 -2.34 0.21 2.67
C ALA A 127 -2.83 1.09 1.50
N ASP A 128 -2.48 0.73 0.26
CA ASP A 128 -2.92 1.40 -0.97
C ASP A 128 -4.44 1.33 -1.13
N VAL A 129 -5.01 0.13 -0.98
CA VAL A 129 -6.48 -0.05 -1.04
C VAL A 129 -7.17 0.79 0.03
N PHE A 130 -6.68 0.78 1.28
CA PHE A 130 -7.27 1.61 2.33
C PHE A 130 -7.22 3.10 2.00
N ASP A 131 -6.07 3.63 1.58
CA ASP A 131 -5.94 5.05 1.19
C ASP A 131 -6.89 5.41 0.05
N ALA A 132 -7.00 4.54 -0.95
CA ALA A 132 -7.89 4.72 -2.10
C ALA A 132 -9.40 4.68 -1.75
N LEU A 133 -9.77 4.04 -0.63
CA LEU A 133 -11.15 4.00 -0.15
C LEU A 133 -11.50 5.17 0.75
N ILE A 134 -10.56 5.64 1.57
CA ILE A 134 -10.78 6.67 2.58
C ILE A 134 -10.58 8.09 2.03
N PHE A 135 -9.69 8.30 1.06
CA PHE A 135 -9.48 9.61 0.44
C PHE A 135 -10.31 9.80 -0.83
N PRO A 136 -10.89 11.00 -1.03
CA PRO A 136 -11.57 11.31 -2.28
C PRO A 136 -10.58 11.29 -3.44
N ARG A 137 -10.94 10.60 -4.52
CA ARG A 137 -10.33 10.84 -5.84
C ARG A 137 -11.25 11.79 -6.61
N ALA A 138 -10.73 12.46 -7.65
CA ALA A 138 -11.49 13.44 -8.47
C ALA A 138 -12.86 12.96 -8.98
N TYR A 139 -13.11 11.64 -8.96
CA TYR A 139 -14.33 10.99 -9.45
C TYR A 139 -15.07 10.13 -8.41
N LYS A 140 -14.65 10.08 -7.13
CA LYS A 140 -15.22 9.18 -6.12
C LYS A 140 -15.33 9.82 -4.74
N GLN A 141 -16.55 9.82 -4.17
CA GLN A 141 -16.80 10.21 -2.78
C GLN A 141 -16.14 9.20 -1.81
N PRO A 142 -15.56 9.66 -0.69
CA PRO A 142 -14.99 8.80 0.33
C PRO A 142 -15.99 7.76 0.82
N TRP A 143 -15.53 6.55 1.09
CA TRP A 143 -16.38 5.54 1.73
C TRP A 143 -16.51 5.83 3.22
N GLY A 144 -17.71 5.62 3.77
CA GLY A 144 -17.90 5.65 5.22
C GLY A 144 -17.11 4.52 5.88
N ILE A 145 -16.56 4.78 7.08
CA ILE A 145 -15.71 3.82 7.81
C ILE A 145 -16.38 2.44 7.95
N SER A 146 -17.68 2.38 8.22
CA SER A 146 -18.41 1.11 8.30
C SER A 146 -18.33 0.31 6.99
N ARG A 147 -18.46 0.98 5.84
CA ARG A 147 -18.35 0.34 4.53
C ARG A 147 -16.92 -0.11 4.23
N ILE A 148 -15.93 0.69 4.60
CA ILE A 148 -14.51 0.32 4.46
C ILE A 148 -14.21 -0.95 5.27
N ARG A 149 -14.68 -1.01 6.53
CA ARG A 149 -14.51 -2.18 7.39
C ARG A 149 -15.14 -3.43 6.75
N THR A 150 -16.42 -3.36 6.36
CA THR A 150 -17.10 -4.48 5.71
C THR A 150 -16.35 -4.96 4.47
N TYR A 151 -16.00 -4.05 3.57
CA TYR A 151 -15.29 -4.41 2.35
C TYR A 151 -13.94 -5.06 2.62
N LEU A 152 -13.12 -4.49 3.51
CA LEU A 152 -11.81 -5.08 3.83
C LEU A 152 -11.96 -6.46 4.47
N THR A 153 -12.94 -6.65 5.36
CA THR A 153 -13.24 -7.97 5.94
C THR A 153 -13.67 -8.98 4.87
N GLU A 154 -14.45 -8.58 3.87
CA GLU A 154 -14.85 -9.45 2.75
C GLU A 154 -13.67 -9.80 1.83
N GLN A 155 -12.68 -8.91 1.68
CA GLN A 155 -11.51 -9.13 0.84
C GLN A 155 -10.36 -9.86 1.56
N ALA A 156 -10.42 -9.98 2.89
CA ALA A 156 -9.42 -10.68 3.69
C ALA A 156 -9.32 -12.16 3.28
N ASP A 157 -8.11 -12.63 3.01
CA ASP A 157 -7.76 -13.97 2.54
C ASP A 157 -8.38 -14.38 1.18
N VAL A 158 -9.01 -13.43 0.48
CA VAL A 158 -9.48 -13.58 -0.91
C VAL A 158 -8.55 -12.80 -1.83
N GLU A 159 -8.61 -11.47 -1.74
CA GLU A 159 -7.80 -10.56 -2.54
C GLU A 159 -6.62 -9.99 -1.74
N LEU A 160 -6.81 -9.79 -0.43
CA LEU A 160 -5.89 -9.11 0.47
C LEU A 160 -5.40 -10.03 1.60
N ASP A 161 -4.22 -9.75 2.13
CA ASP A 161 -3.68 -10.48 3.30
C ASP A 161 -4.55 -10.27 4.54
N GLY A 162 -5.21 -11.34 5.00
CA GLY A 162 -6.14 -11.27 6.12
C GLY A 162 -5.50 -10.88 7.45
N ASP A 163 -4.23 -11.25 7.68
CA ASP A 163 -3.51 -10.86 8.90
C ASP A 163 -3.22 -9.36 8.93
N ILE A 164 -2.85 -8.80 7.78
CA ILE A 164 -2.58 -7.36 7.65
C ILE A 164 -3.89 -6.56 7.71
N VAL A 165 -4.95 -7.06 7.06
CA VAL A 165 -6.29 -6.46 7.15
C VAL A 165 -6.76 -6.44 8.60
N ARG A 166 -6.66 -7.58 9.31
CA ARG A 166 -7.02 -7.65 10.73
C ARG A 166 -6.21 -6.66 11.57
N LEU A 167 -4.89 -6.59 11.38
CA LEU A 167 -4.04 -5.65 12.11
C LEU A 167 -4.47 -4.19 11.89
N LEU A 168 -4.79 -3.82 10.64
CA LEU A 168 -5.31 -2.51 10.29
C LEU A 168 -6.64 -2.24 11.01
N LEU A 169 -7.57 -3.20 10.96
CA LEU A 169 -8.90 -3.07 11.54
C LEU A 169 -8.88 -2.97 13.07
N ASP A 170 -8.00 -3.72 13.73
CA ASP A 170 -7.81 -3.70 15.18
C ASP A 170 -7.22 -2.36 15.67
N HIS A 171 -6.45 -1.68 14.82
CA HIS A 171 -5.77 -0.41 15.14
C HIS A 171 -6.37 0.79 14.39
N MET A 172 -7.66 0.71 14.01
CA MET A 172 -8.32 1.74 13.22
C MET A 172 -8.23 3.15 13.82
N GLU A 173 -8.21 3.30 15.14
CA GLU A 173 -8.06 4.61 15.78
C GLU A 173 -6.72 5.27 15.43
N GLN A 174 -5.61 4.52 15.55
CA GLN A 174 -4.27 4.99 15.18
C GLN A 174 -4.15 5.22 13.68
N VAL A 175 -4.76 4.34 12.88
CA VAL A 175 -4.82 4.51 11.41
C VAL A 175 -5.51 5.81 11.05
N LEU A 176 -6.70 6.09 11.61
CA LEU A 176 -7.46 7.31 11.32
C LEU A 176 -6.74 8.58 11.81
N ALA A 177 -5.93 8.48 12.86
CA ALA A 177 -5.10 9.59 13.35
C ALA A 177 -4.02 10.03 12.34
N LEU A 178 -3.68 9.20 11.33
CA LEU A 178 -2.78 9.58 10.23
C LEU A 178 -3.44 10.50 9.20
N TYR A 179 -4.77 10.69 9.26
CA TYR A 179 -5.55 11.43 8.28
C TYR A 179 -6.25 12.69 8.85
N PRO A 180 -5.60 13.51 9.71
CA PRO A 180 -6.27 14.64 10.36
C PRO A 180 -6.54 15.76 9.35
N GLY A 181 -7.80 16.19 9.22
CA GLY A 181 -8.16 17.45 8.55
C GLY A 181 -9.26 17.40 7.48
N GLU A 182 -9.54 16.24 6.88
CA GLU A 182 -10.53 16.15 5.78
C GLU A 182 -11.60 15.07 5.98
N ILE A 183 -11.40 14.15 6.93
CA ILE A 183 -12.41 13.18 7.33
C ILE A 183 -13.32 13.85 8.36
N ARG A 184 -14.44 14.42 7.92
CA ARG A 184 -15.55 14.79 8.82
C ARG A 184 -16.14 13.51 9.42
N ILE A 185 -15.49 12.98 10.46
CA ILE A 185 -16.06 11.91 11.29
C ILE A 185 -17.22 12.54 12.06
N ASN A 186 -18.44 12.28 11.61
CA ASN A 186 -19.65 12.65 12.34
C ASN A 186 -19.82 11.73 13.56
N ARG A 187 -18.98 11.93 14.59
CA ARG A 187 -19.25 11.79 16.04
C ARG A 187 -17.93 11.81 16.81
N ALA A 188 -17.96 12.58 17.90
CA ALA A 188 -16.86 12.79 18.82
C ALA A 188 -16.33 11.47 19.39
N ILE A 189 -15.06 11.17 19.13
CA ILE A 189 -14.28 10.20 19.90
C ILE A 189 -13.37 11.03 20.79
N HIS A 190 -13.60 10.94 22.10
CA HIS A 190 -12.78 11.56 23.11
C HIS A 190 -11.62 10.62 23.42
N ILE A 191 -10.41 10.98 22.98
CA ILE A 191 -9.20 10.22 23.26
C ILE A 191 -8.63 10.76 24.57
N GLN A 192 -8.68 9.96 25.64
CA GLN A 192 -7.94 10.28 26.85
C GLN A 192 -6.44 10.12 26.59
N GLY A 193 -5.71 11.22 26.63
CA GLY A 193 -4.26 11.23 26.56
C GLY A 193 -3.69 10.60 27.81
N ASN A 194 -3.23 9.35 27.71
CA ASN A 194 -2.15 8.72 28.49
C ASN A 194 -2.04 7.23 28.09
N TYR A 195 -1.37 6.93 26.97
CA TYR A 195 -0.95 5.55 26.68
C TYR A 195 0.54 5.38 26.98
N THR A 196 0.85 4.61 28.02
CA THR A 196 2.20 4.14 28.34
C THR A 196 2.24 2.64 28.08
N HIS A 197 3.04 2.18 27.13
CA HIS A 197 3.16 0.75 26.87
C HIS A 197 4.25 0.13 27.76
N ARG A 198 3.83 -0.67 28.75
CA ARG A 198 4.67 -1.63 29.48
C ARG A 198 4.31 -3.06 29.04
N GLY A 199 5.32 -3.80 28.57
CA GLY A 199 5.54 -5.19 28.97
C GLY A 199 4.81 -6.34 28.26
N ARG A 200 5.60 -7.01 27.40
CA ARG A 200 5.92 -8.47 27.38
C ARG A 200 4.90 -9.54 26.93
N ARG A 201 5.48 -10.44 26.11
CA ARG A 201 5.25 -11.90 25.93
C ARG A 201 4.11 -12.36 25.01
N ASN A 202 4.40 -12.48 23.73
CA ASN A 202 4.67 -13.73 23.01
C ASN A 202 4.95 -13.36 21.55
N LEU A 203 6.10 -13.79 21.04
CA LEU A 203 6.65 -13.35 19.76
C LEU A 203 5.84 -13.93 18.59
N HIS A 204 5.19 -13.05 17.82
CA HIS A 204 5.13 -12.95 16.34
C HIS A 204 4.01 -11.96 15.98
N PRO A 205 4.31 -10.83 15.28
CA PRO A 205 4.70 -10.84 13.86
C PRO A 205 6.09 -10.17 13.65
N CYS A 206 6.98 -10.70 12.81
CA CYS A 206 7.32 -10.26 11.46
C CYS A 206 6.70 -11.24 10.47
N PHE A 207 5.67 -10.78 9.74
CA PHE A 207 4.59 -11.63 9.20
C PHE A 207 4.99 -12.98 8.60
N TYR A 208 6.18 -13.13 8.01
CA TYR A 208 6.59 -14.39 7.38
C TYR A 208 8.11 -14.64 7.47
N LYS A 209 8.72 -14.70 8.67
CA LYS A 209 10.14 -15.13 8.80
C LYS A 209 10.35 -16.60 8.41
N ARG A 210 10.43 -16.86 7.09
CA ARG A 210 11.26 -17.86 6.39
C ARG A 210 11.11 -17.67 4.87
N ASN A 211 12.12 -17.05 4.25
CA ASN A 211 12.78 -17.52 3.02
C ASN A 211 13.91 -16.56 2.62
N SER A 212 15.02 -16.64 3.36
CA SER A 212 16.34 -16.33 2.83
C SER A 212 16.87 -17.58 2.11
N THR A 213 16.64 -17.68 0.80
CA THR A 213 17.40 -18.59 -0.07
C THR A 213 17.86 -17.81 -1.30
N SER A 214 19.08 -17.29 -1.20
CA SER A 214 20.13 -17.35 -2.22
C SER A 214 19.70 -17.26 -3.70
N PHE A 215 19.81 -16.07 -4.28
CA PHE A 215 20.18 -15.96 -5.70
C PHE A 215 21.70 -16.19 -5.79
N THR A 216 22.08 -17.44 -6.04
CA THR A 216 23.32 -17.78 -6.73
C THR A 216 22.94 -18.39 -8.06
N GLY A 217 23.28 -17.69 -9.14
CA GLY A 217 23.18 -18.09 -10.53
C GLY A 217 23.94 -17.08 -11.35
#